data_AF-A0A354A3C0-F1
#
_entry.id   AF-A0A354A3C0-F1
#
_cell.length_a   1.000
_cell.length_b   1.000
_cell.length_c   1.000
_cell.angle_alpha   90.00
_cell.angle_beta   90.00
_cell.angle_gamma   90.00
#
_symmetry.space_group_name_H-M   'P 1'
#
loop_
_entity.id
_entity.type
_entity.pdbx_description
1 polymer ?
#
loop_
_entity_poly.entity_id
_entity_poly.type
_entity_poly.pdbx_seq_one_letter_code
_entity_poly.pdbx_strand_id
1 'polypeptide(L)'
;MTKIIQPLDIYKKLPRTNCGRCPAGSCMACAVQVLRRMLPLSECREIDEHSMREIEEMLSDTGDWKERRLKELFDEISAAGFSAVPRDTGVLVEDDLLKIVYMGREITLG
;
A
#
# COMPACT_ATOMS: atom_id res chain seq x y z
N MET A 1 9.91 -16.20 -12.67
CA MET A 1 10.67 -15.53 -11.59
C MET A 1 10.08 -14.15 -11.42
N THR A 2 9.45 -13.85 -10.27
CA THR A 2 8.87 -12.52 -10.00
C THR A 2 9.99 -11.51 -9.87
N LYS A 3 10.08 -10.56 -10.80
CA LYS A 3 11.15 -9.55 -10.79
C LYS A 3 10.90 -8.57 -9.65
N ILE A 4 11.82 -8.51 -8.69
CA ILE A 4 11.72 -7.54 -7.59
C ILE A 4 12.12 -6.17 -8.13
N ILE A 5 11.16 -5.26 -8.23
CA ILE A 5 11.40 -3.89 -8.70
C ILE A 5 12.04 -3.08 -7.59
N GLN A 6 13.15 -2.41 -7.92
CA GLN A 6 13.84 -1.48 -7.03
C GLN A 6 13.52 -0.03 -7.42
N PRO A 7 13.65 0.93 -6.49
CA PRO A 7 13.46 2.34 -6.80
C PRO A 7 14.31 2.82 -7.99
N LEU A 8 15.50 2.24 -8.16
CA LEU A 8 16.38 2.58 -9.26
C LEU A 8 15.79 2.21 -10.63
N ASP A 9 14.97 1.17 -10.71
CA ASP A 9 14.34 0.76 -11.97
C ASP A 9 13.31 1.79 -12.44
N ILE A 10 12.53 2.35 -11.50
CA ILE A 10 11.61 3.46 -11.76
C ILE A 10 12.40 4.75 -12.06
N TYR A 11 13.44 5.04 -11.28
CA TYR A 11 14.26 6.24 -11.46
C TYR A 11 14.87 6.35 -12.86
N LYS A 12 15.28 5.22 -13.46
CA LYS A 12 15.83 5.17 -14.83
C LYS A 12 14.83 5.60 -15.90
N LYS A 13 13.53 5.48 -15.61
CA LYS A 13 12.42 5.84 -16.50
C LYS A 13 11.88 7.24 -16.24
N LEU A 14 12.25 7.87 -15.12
CA LEU A 14 11.88 9.25 -14.86
C LEU A 14 12.69 10.24 -15.71
N PRO A 15 12.23 11.50 -15.87
CA PRO A 15 12.95 12.55 -16.58
C PRO A 15 14.34 12.89 -16.00
N ARG A 16 14.59 12.56 -14.73
CA ARG A 16 15.85 12.81 -13.99
C ARG A 16 16.31 14.27 -13.97
N THR A 17 15.38 15.21 -14.13
CA THR A 17 15.66 16.65 -14.08
C THR A 17 15.74 17.22 -12.66
N ASN A 18 15.26 16.47 -11.65
CA ASN A 18 15.11 16.94 -10.27
C ASN A 18 14.42 18.31 -10.17
N CYS A 19 13.38 18.52 -10.97
CA CYS A 19 12.73 19.82 -11.13
C CYS A 19 12.04 20.38 -9.88
N GLY A 20 11.80 19.56 -8.85
CA GLY A 20 11.10 19.95 -7.63
C GLY A 20 9.63 20.31 -7.80
N ARG A 21 9.02 20.04 -8.98
CA ARG A 21 7.63 20.41 -9.30
C ARG A 21 6.57 19.42 -8.79
N CYS A 22 6.99 18.25 -8.31
CA CYS A 22 6.10 17.28 -7.66
C CYS A 22 6.38 17.23 -6.14
N PRO A 23 5.43 16.73 -5.32
CA PRO A 23 5.57 16.69 -3.86
C PRO A 23 6.79 15.93 -3.32
N ALA A 24 7.42 15.07 -4.14
CA ALA A 24 8.59 14.30 -3.73
C ALA A 24 9.90 15.11 -3.63
N GLY A 25 9.99 16.31 -4.23
CA GLY A 25 11.18 17.17 -4.16
C GLY A 25 12.40 16.73 -4.98
N SER A 26 12.54 15.44 -5.33
CA SER A 26 13.57 14.94 -6.27
C SER A 26 13.06 13.74 -7.07
N CYS A 27 13.69 13.43 -8.21
CA CYS A 27 13.32 12.26 -9.02
C CYS A 27 13.58 10.94 -8.27
N MET A 28 14.64 10.86 -7.46
CA MET A 28 14.89 9.66 -6.65
C MET A 28 13.82 9.48 -5.57
N ALA A 29 13.45 10.55 -4.87
CA ALA A 29 12.37 10.50 -3.89
C ALA A 29 11.04 10.13 -4.56
N CYS A 30 10.76 10.65 -5.76
CA CYS A 30 9.58 10.30 -6.55
C CYS A 30 9.55 8.80 -6.83
N ALA A 31 10.66 8.22 -7.31
CA ALA A 31 10.76 6.79 -7.59
C ALA A 31 10.48 5.91 -6.35
N VAL A 32 11.00 6.29 -5.19
CA VAL A 32 10.73 5.59 -3.91
C VAL A 32 9.26 5.69 -3.52
N GLN A 33 8.67 6.90 -3.60
CA GLN A 33 7.28 7.12 -3.19
C GLN A 33 6.29 6.43 -4.14
N VAL A 34 6.55 6.44 -5.44
CA VAL A 34 5.77 5.73 -6.46
C VAL A 34 5.82 4.22 -6.22
N LEU A 35 7.01 3.64 -6.00
CA LEU A 35 7.14 2.20 -5.71
C LEU A 35 6.36 1.80 -4.45
N ARG A 36 6.31 2.69 -3.46
CA ARG A 36 5.57 2.50 -2.19
C ARG A 36 4.09 2.87 -2.30
N ARG A 37 3.61 3.28 -3.47
CA ARG A 37 2.24 3.77 -3.72
C ARG A 37 1.83 4.94 -2.79
N MET A 38 2.80 5.75 -2.38
CA MET A 38 2.60 6.96 -1.56
C MET A 38 2.36 8.21 -2.41
N LEU A 39 2.81 8.19 -3.66
CA LEU A 39 2.64 9.29 -4.62
C LEU A 39 2.21 8.70 -5.96
N PRO A 40 1.10 9.17 -6.57
CA PRO A 40 0.74 8.75 -7.91
C PRO A 40 1.73 9.28 -8.94
N LEU A 41 2.03 8.48 -9.96
CA LEU A 41 3.02 8.83 -10.98
C LEU A 41 2.62 10.09 -11.78
N SER A 42 1.31 10.35 -11.90
CA SER A 42 0.72 11.53 -12.53
C SER A 42 1.10 12.87 -11.86
N GLU A 43 1.64 12.86 -10.64
CA GLU A 43 2.15 14.07 -9.98
C GLU A 43 3.44 14.60 -10.63
N CYS A 44 4.15 13.76 -11.40
CA CYS A 44 5.32 14.21 -12.15
C CYS A 44 4.91 14.95 -13.42
N ARG A 45 4.90 16.29 -13.38
CA ARG A 45 4.52 17.13 -14.54
C ARG A 45 5.41 17.02 -15.78
N GLU A 46 6.59 16.42 -15.64
CA GLU A 46 7.59 16.30 -16.70
C GLU A 46 7.64 14.90 -17.32
N ILE A 47 6.87 13.95 -16.78
CA ILE A 47 6.90 12.58 -17.30
C ILE A 47 6.15 12.51 -18.62
N ASP A 48 6.75 11.84 -19.60
CA ASP A 48 6.09 11.54 -20.86
C ASP A 48 5.21 10.28 -20.74
N GLU A 49 4.21 10.17 -21.62
CA GLU A 49 3.25 9.06 -21.63
C GLU A 49 3.89 7.68 -21.86
N HIS A 50 5.03 7.62 -22.55
CA HIS A 50 5.71 6.35 -22.80
C HIS A 50 6.36 5.85 -21.51
N SER A 51 7.15 6.71 -20.85
CA SER A 51 7.77 6.41 -19.57
C SER A 51 6.75 6.12 -18.47
N MET A 52 5.61 6.83 -18.48
CA MET A 52 4.50 6.58 -17.56
C MET A 52 3.95 5.16 -17.70
N ARG A 53 3.66 4.73 -18.94
CA ARG A 53 3.18 3.38 -19.25
C ARG A 53 4.18 2.29 -18.85
N GLU A 54 5.46 2.46 -19.16
CA GLU A 54 6.49 1.48 -18.79
C GLU A 54 6.56 1.27 -17.28
N ILE A 55 6.46 2.36 -16.48
CA ILE A 55 6.47 2.26 -15.02
C ILE A 55 5.19 1.59 -14.50
N GLU A 56 4.03 1.89 -15.08
CA GLU A 56 2.76 1.26 -14.70
C GLU A 56 2.77 -0.26 -14.97
N GLU A 57 3.24 -0.67 -16.15
CA GLU A 57 3.41 -2.09 -16.51
C GLU A 57 4.34 -2.79 -15.50
N MET A 58 5.47 -2.18 -15.16
CA MET A 58 6.37 -2.70 -14.13
C MET A 58 5.62 -2.89 -12.79
N LEU A 59 4.87 -1.90 -12.33
CA LEU A 59 4.19 -1.96 -11.03
C LEU A 59 3.03 -2.96 -10.99
N SER A 60 2.37 -3.23 -12.12
CA SER A 60 1.28 -4.20 -12.20
C SER A 60 1.74 -5.63 -11.89
N ASP A 61 2.96 -5.98 -12.31
CA ASP A 61 3.52 -7.34 -12.20
C ASP A 61 3.95 -7.71 -10.76
N THR A 62 4.01 -6.74 -9.85
CA THR A 62 4.41 -6.94 -8.43
C THR A 62 3.26 -6.94 -7.44
N GLY A 63 2.06 -6.50 -7.85
CA GLY A 63 0.88 -6.35 -6.97
C GLY A 63 0.11 -7.63 -6.72
N ASP A 64 0.12 -8.56 -7.69
CA ASP A 64 -0.83 -9.66 -7.78
C ASP A 64 -0.81 -10.60 -6.56
N TRP A 65 0.37 -10.90 -5.99
CA TRP A 65 0.43 -11.83 -4.86
C TRP A 65 0.12 -11.17 -3.51
N LYS A 66 0.46 -9.89 -3.32
CA LYS A 66 0.20 -9.17 -2.06
C LYS A 66 -1.26 -8.83 -1.90
N GLU A 67 -1.87 -8.32 -2.97
CA GLU A 67 -3.30 -7.99 -2.99
C GLU A 67 -4.13 -9.26 -2.85
N ARG A 68 -3.72 -10.35 -3.53
CA ARG A 68 -4.35 -11.66 -3.36
C ARG A 68 -4.20 -12.20 -1.95
N ARG A 69 -3.00 -12.16 -1.35
CA ARG A 69 -2.80 -12.63 0.04
C ARG A 69 -3.54 -11.76 1.05
N LEU A 70 -3.59 -10.46 0.84
CA LEU A 70 -4.35 -9.53 1.69
C LEU A 70 -5.84 -9.85 1.61
N LYS A 71 -6.37 -10.08 0.40
CA LYS A 71 -7.76 -10.51 0.21
C LYS A 71 -8.04 -11.85 0.89
N GLU A 72 -7.17 -12.84 0.70
CA GLU A 72 -7.27 -14.14 1.37
C GLU A 72 -7.30 -14.00 2.89
N LEU A 73 -6.44 -13.15 3.46
CA LEU A 73 -6.44 -12.86 4.91
C LEU A 73 -7.75 -12.21 5.37
N PHE A 74 -8.29 -11.26 4.61
CA PHE A 74 -9.59 -10.65 4.94
C PHE A 74 -10.74 -11.66 4.87
N ASP A 75 -10.73 -12.55 3.87
CA ASP A 75 -11.72 -13.62 3.73
C ASP A 75 -11.58 -14.64 4.89
N GLU A 76 -10.34 -15.02 5.26
CA GLU A 76 -10.03 -15.89 6.42
C GLU A 76 -10.53 -15.27 7.74
N ILE A 77 -10.24 -13.98 7.98
CA ILE A 77 -10.68 -13.27 9.20
C ILE A 77 -12.21 -13.16 9.25
N SER A 78 -12.85 -12.85 8.13
CA SER A 78 -14.31 -12.70 8.05
C SER A 78 -15.04 -14.04 8.28
N ALA A 79 -14.47 -15.15 7.81
CA ALA A 79 -15.04 -16.47 7.98
C ALA A 79 -14.86 -17.05 9.39
N ALA A 80 -13.82 -16.64 10.13
CA ALA A 80 -13.51 -17.17 11.45
C ALA A 80 -14.51 -16.73 12.53
N GLY A 81 -15.14 -15.57 12.38
CA GLY A 81 -16.03 -14.96 13.39
C GLY A 81 -15.26 -14.54 14.66
N PHE A 82 -15.64 -13.41 15.26
CA PHE A 82 -14.96 -12.91 16.48
C PHE A 82 -15.36 -13.67 17.76
N SER A 83 -16.25 -14.66 17.65
CA SER A 83 -16.75 -15.45 18.79
C SER A 83 -15.70 -16.36 19.43
N ALA A 84 -14.57 -16.60 18.77
CA ALA A 84 -13.45 -17.38 19.30
C ALA A 84 -12.34 -16.54 19.94
N VAL A 85 -12.49 -15.21 20.03
CA VAL A 85 -11.44 -14.33 20.59
C VAL A 85 -11.25 -14.63 22.09
N PRO A 86 -10.04 -15.03 22.52
CA PRO A 86 -9.75 -15.29 23.93
C PRO A 86 -9.98 -14.04 24.79
N ARG A 87 -10.73 -14.19 25.90
CA ARG A 87 -11.12 -13.07 26.80
C ARG A 87 -9.93 -12.34 27.46
N ASP A 88 -8.74 -12.90 27.35
CA ASP A 88 -7.48 -12.38 27.87
C ASP A 88 -6.71 -11.47 26.89
N THR A 89 -7.23 -11.25 25.67
CA THR A 89 -6.64 -10.31 24.69
C THR A 89 -7.05 -8.84 24.90
N GLY A 90 -7.78 -8.52 25.97
CA GLY A 90 -8.29 -7.17 26.22
C GLY A 90 -9.39 -6.73 25.25
N VAL A 91 -9.93 -7.68 24.49
CA VAL A 91 -11.02 -7.49 23.54
C VAL A 91 -12.31 -8.00 24.18
N LEU A 92 -13.35 -7.17 24.15
CA LEU A 92 -14.71 -7.57 24.56
C LEU A 92 -15.56 -7.73 23.30
N VAL A 93 -16.17 -8.89 23.15
CA VAL A 93 -17.12 -9.20 22.06
C VAL A 93 -18.52 -9.21 22.67
N GLU A 94 -19.33 -8.21 22.35
CA GLU A 94 -20.75 -8.09 22.74
C GLU A 94 -21.58 -7.82 21.49
N ASP A 95 -22.64 -8.59 21.25
CA ASP A 95 -23.58 -8.39 20.14
C ASP A 95 -22.93 -8.18 18.75
N ASP A 96 -21.91 -9.00 18.42
CA ASP A 96 -21.13 -8.93 17.16
C ASP A 96 -20.28 -7.66 17.00
N LEU A 97 -20.21 -6.81 18.03
CA LEU A 97 -19.36 -5.64 18.09
C LEU A 97 -18.05 -5.97 18.83
N LEU A 98 -16.94 -5.70 18.16
CA LEU A 98 -15.61 -5.85 18.70
C LEU A 98 -15.18 -4.55 19.40
N LYS A 99 -15.12 -4.57 20.73
CA LYS A 99 -14.61 -3.44 21.54
C LYS A 99 -13.13 -3.64 21.84
N ILE A 100 -12.33 -2.67 21.42
CA ILE A 100 -10.88 -2.60 21.66
C ILE A 100 -10.58 -1.39 22.52
N VAL A 101 -9.85 -1.57 23.62
CA VAL A 101 -9.26 -0.46 24.39
C VAL A 101 -7.88 -0.14 23.79
N TYR A 102 -7.78 0.97 23.06
CA TYR A 102 -6.52 1.43 22.47
C TYR A 102 -6.15 2.81 23.03
N MET A 103 -4.99 2.89 23.69
CA MET A 103 -4.50 4.12 24.34
C MET A 103 -5.52 4.78 25.29
N GLY A 104 -6.27 3.96 26.05
CA GLY A 104 -7.28 4.44 26.99
C GLY A 104 -8.57 4.95 26.34
N ARG A 105 -8.74 4.74 25.02
CA ARG A 105 -9.98 5.02 24.30
C ARG A 105 -10.63 3.71 23.89
N GLU A 106 -11.95 3.63 24.06
CA GLU A 106 -12.74 2.52 23.55
C GLU A 106 -13.04 2.75 22.07
N ILE A 107 -12.67 1.78 21.23
CA ILE A 107 -12.96 1.74 19.80
C ILE A 107 -13.88 0.56 19.58
N THR A 108 -15.04 0.79 18.98
CA THR A 108 -16.00 -0.26 18.64
C THR A 108 -15.97 -0.49 17.13
N LEU A 109 -15.79 -1.74 16.71
CA LEU A 109 -15.80 -2.17 15.31
C LEU A 109 -17.00 -3.10 15.09
N GLY A 110 -17.77 -2.88 14.03
CA GLY A 110 -18.94 -3.66 13.61
C GLY A 110 -19.17 -3.53 12.12
#